data_AF-A0A1I8PB96-F1
#
_entry.id   AF-A0A1I8PB96-F1
#
_cell.length_a   1.000
_cell.length_b   1.000
_cell.length_c   1.000
_cell.angle_alpha   90.00
_cell.angle_beta   90.00
_cell.angle_gamma   90.00
#
_symmetry.space_group_name_H-M   'P 1'
#
loop_
_entity.id
_entity.type
_entity.pdbx_description
1 polymer ?
#
loop_
_entity_poly.entity_id
_entity_poly.type
_entity_poly.pdbx_seq_one_letter_code
_entity_poly.pdbx_strand_id
1 'polypeptide(L)'
;MIGTKIVAILALLAVTKAQQSSIDTILIRNDEYLNSHRRQYALNVWYYDVQMEQFRESYVKRVDDMEYQKDALLNELKNRDENLYSLTLLSDFSKTCVEKYKPSMPVAADVKNQVDRCTDTAHYKTDNLIYTMEVTNKTLQNHYDNVFEKEVSRCQSNYGTTKTANYTLCLANAVSVTNAFTQSSQQQFSNQLKNAYNTGRLEIKTLHECVFVVHNNTLTKMSQANTHIDRCIHGMDDCAQCSKHFCRNVYNMAASSIDPNSPTMYNPFQGQSETGECLMLNIY
;
A
#
# COMPACT_ATOMS: atom_id res chain seq x y z
N MET A 1 -11.72 18.21 17.73
CA MET A 1 -12.17 19.61 17.92
C MET A 1 -10.95 20.53 17.87
N ILE A 2 -10.40 20.74 16.67
CA ILE A 2 -9.25 21.62 16.40
C ILE A 2 -9.54 22.30 15.07
N GLY A 3 -10.66 23.02 15.05
CA GLY A 3 -10.99 24.01 14.04
C GLY A 3 -10.89 25.37 14.71
N THR A 4 -10.65 26.42 13.93
CA THR A 4 -10.61 27.84 14.34
C THR A 4 -9.33 28.36 14.99
N LYS A 5 -8.18 28.29 14.30
CA LYS A 5 -7.06 29.27 14.52
C LYS A 5 -6.31 29.77 13.27
N ILE A 6 -6.71 29.42 12.05
CA ILE A 6 -5.98 29.86 10.83
C ILE A 6 -6.71 30.96 10.03
N VAL A 7 -7.93 31.36 10.40
CA VAL A 7 -8.71 32.37 9.64
C VAL A 7 -8.38 33.82 10.03
N ALA A 8 -7.55 34.07 11.06
CA ALA A 8 -7.38 35.41 11.61
C ALA A 8 -6.24 36.26 11.02
N ILE A 9 -5.44 35.76 10.07
CA ILE A 9 -4.26 36.49 9.56
C ILE A 9 -4.55 37.30 8.28
N LEU A 10 -5.73 37.18 7.67
CA LEU A 10 -6.07 37.88 6.42
C LEU A 10 -6.81 39.23 6.59
N ALA A 11 -6.99 39.75 7.81
CA ALA A 11 -7.84 40.92 8.06
C ALA A 11 -7.15 42.16 8.66
N LEU A 12 -5.82 42.26 8.61
CA LEU A 12 -5.08 43.34 9.29
C LEU A 12 -4.10 44.09 8.37
N LEU A 13 -4.60 44.68 7.29
CA LEU A 13 -3.94 45.81 6.62
C LEU A 13 -5.00 46.72 5.98
N ALA A 14 -5.74 47.44 6.83
CA ALA A 14 -6.47 48.61 6.40
C ALA A 14 -6.24 49.71 7.43
N VAL A 15 -5.58 50.80 7.01
CA VAL A 15 -5.93 52.21 7.27
C VAL A 15 -4.69 53.13 7.19
N THR A 16 -4.92 54.29 6.55
CA THR A 16 -4.10 55.49 6.31
C THR A 16 -3.29 55.49 4.99
N LYS A 17 -3.39 56.47 4.08
CA LYS A 17 -3.83 57.88 4.16
C LYS A 17 -4.62 58.33 2.93
N ALA A 18 -5.37 59.42 3.15
CA ALA A 18 -6.21 60.15 2.23
C ALA A 18 -5.45 60.96 1.15
N GLN A 19 -6.17 61.18 0.05
CA GLN A 19 -6.07 62.30 -0.89
C GLN A 19 -4.87 62.29 -1.86
N GLN A 20 -4.74 61.21 -2.62
CA GLN A 20 -4.14 61.21 -3.96
C GLN A 20 -5.26 61.47 -5.00
N SER A 21 -4.92 61.94 -6.19
CA SER A 21 -5.91 62.21 -7.25
C SER A 21 -6.89 61.03 -7.46
N SER A 22 -8.13 61.31 -7.89
CA SER A 22 -9.14 60.26 -8.12
C SER A 22 -8.66 59.18 -9.11
N ILE A 23 -7.74 59.54 -10.00
CA ILE A 23 -7.12 58.63 -10.97
C ILE A 23 -6.06 57.74 -10.29
N ASP A 24 -5.17 58.31 -9.47
CA ASP A 24 -4.15 57.55 -8.73
C ASP A 24 -4.78 56.55 -7.75
N THR A 25 -5.87 56.96 -7.09
CA THR A 25 -6.58 56.11 -6.12
C THR A 25 -7.23 54.88 -6.79
N ILE A 26 -7.72 55.03 -8.03
CA ILE A 26 -8.31 53.91 -8.79
C ILE A 26 -7.23 52.96 -9.31
N LEU A 27 -6.08 53.48 -9.75
CA LEU A 27 -4.95 52.64 -10.15
C LEU A 27 -4.44 51.77 -8.99
N ILE A 28 -4.20 52.37 -7.83
CA ILE A 28 -3.74 51.65 -6.63
C ILE A 28 -4.71 50.51 -6.27
N ARG A 29 -6.02 50.76 -6.37
CA ARG A 29 -7.05 49.75 -6.06
C ARG A 29 -7.07 48.59 -7.06
N ASN A 30 -6.78 48.84 -8.34
CA ASN A 30 -6.71 47.81 -9.36
C ASN A 30 -5.44 46.95 -9.23
N ASP A 31 -4.31 47.55 -8.87
CA ASP A 31 -3.07 46.82 -8.62
C ASP A 31 -3.17 45.93 -7.38
N GLU A 32 -3.76 46.44 -6.29
CA GLU A 32 -4.05 45.65 -5.09
C GLU A 32 -4.99 44.48 -5.38
N TYR A 33 -6.03 44.73 -6.18
CA TYR A 33 -6.97 43.70 -6.64
C TYR A 33 -6.27 42.58 -7.42
N LEU A 34 -5.45 42.94 -8.42
CA LEU A 34 -4.71 41.95 -9.21
C LEU A 34 -3.69 41.19 -8.36
N ASN A 35 -2.95 41.88 -7.49
CA ASN A 35 -1.98 41.24 -6.62
C ASN A 35 -2.64 40.29 -5.61
N SER A 36 -3.86 40.59 -5.16
CA SER A 36 -4.64 39.65 -4.36
C SER A 36 -4.96 38.36 -5.12
N HIS A 37 -5.40 38.46 -6.37
CA HIS A 37 -5.68 37.29 -7.19
C HIS A 37 -4.42 36.50 -7.56
N ARG A 38 -3.31 37.16 -7.88
CA ARG A 38 -2.01 36.50 -8.10
C ARG A 38 -1.58 35.67 -6.89
N ARG A 39 -1.73 36.20 -5.68
CA ARG A 39 -1.48 35.45 -4.43
C ARG A 39 -2.39 34.24 -4.31
N GLN A 40 -3.68 34.39 -4.60
CA GLN A 40 -4.63 33.28 -4.58
C GLN A 40 -4.29 32.19 -5.62
N TYR A 41 -3.85 32.58 -6.81
CA TYR A 41 -3.43 31.67 -7.87
C TYR A 41 -2.17 30.89 -7.50
N ALA A 42 -1.17 31.56 -6.91
CA ALA A 42 0.00 30.91 -6.36
C ALA A 42 -0.37 29.89 -5.26
N LEU A 43 -1.33 30.22 -4.39
CA LEU A 43 -1.83 29.31 -3.36
C LEU A 43 -2.50 28.07 -3.95
N ASN A 44 -3.21 28.18 -5.08
CA ASN A 44 -3.84 27.03 -5.73
C ASN A 44 -2.79 26.04 -6.26
N VAL A 45 -1.74 26.55 -6.92
CA VAL A 45 -0.63 25.73 -7.43
C VAL A 45 0.08 25.02 -6.27
N TRP A 46 0.43 25.78 -5.23
CA TRP A 46 1.06 25.23 -4.02
C TRP A 46 0.19 24.17 -3.34
N TYR A 47 -1.12 24.40 -3.25
CA TYR A 47 -2.05 23.45 -2.66
C TYR A 47 -2.06 22.11 -3.43
N TYR A 48 -2.01 22.14 -4.77
CA TYR A 48 -1.91 20.92 -5.56
C TYR A 48 -0.60 20.19 -5.34
N ASP A 49 0.53 20.90 -5.25
CA ASP A 49 1.83 20.29 -4.95
C ASP A 49 1.81 19.57 -3.59
N VAL A 50 1.26 20.22 -2.55
CA VAL A 50 1.11 19.62 -1.23
C VAL A 50 0.24 18.36 -1.26
N GLN A 51 -0.88 18.39 -1.99
CA GLN A 51 -1.77 17.23 -2.09
C GLN A 51 -1.11 16.05 -2.82
N MET A 52 -0.34 16.32 -3.88
CA MET A 52 0.42 15.28 -4.60
C MET A 52 1.51 14.68 -3.71
N GLU A 53 2.24 15.50 -2.96
CA GLU A 53 3.30 15.02 -2.08
C GLU A 53 2.74 14.21 -0.90
N GLN A 54 1.66 14.68 -0.27
CA GLN A 54 0.99 13.92 0.79
C GLN A 54 0.52 12.53 0.31
N PHE A 55 -0.02 12.46 -0.91
CA PHE A 55 -0.38 11.18 -1.51
C PHE A 55 0.87 10.30 -1.74
N ARG A 56 1.94 10.86 -2.33
CA ARG A 56 3.20 10.17 -2.60
C ARG A 56 3.79 9.59 -1.32
N GLU A 57 4.00 10.41 -0.29
CA GLU A 57 4.53 10.00 1.01
C GLU A 57 3.66 8.91 1.65
N SER A 58 2.34 9.09 1.63
CA SER A 58 1.43 8.10 2.20
C SER A 58 1.44 6.77 1.45
N TYR A 59 1.64 6.78 0.12
CA TYR A 59 1.74 5.57 -0.67
C TYR A 59 3.06 4.85 -0.42
N VAL A 60 4.18 5.56 -0.54
CA VAL A 60 5.53 5.03 -0.34
C VAL A 60 5.68 4.44 1.06
N LYS A 61 5.21 5.15 2.10
CA LYS A 61 5.25 4.63 3.47
C LYS A 61 4.53 3.29 3.61
N ARG A 62 3.40 3.09 2.93
CA ARG A 62 2.67 1.81 2.97
C ARG A 62 3.39 0.71 2.20
N VAL A 63 4.19 1.05 1.20
CA VAL A 63 5.09 0.10 0.53
C VAL A 63 6.22 -0.29 1.48
N ASP A 64 6.85 0.69 2.12
CA ASP A 64 7.95 0.49 3.07
C ASP A 64 7.53 -0.29 4.32
N ASP A 65 6.27 -0.19 4.75
CA ASP A 65 5.74 -0.99 5.86
C ASP A 65 5.80 -2.51 5.58
N MET A 66 6.02 -2.95 4.33
CA MET A 66 6.25 -4.37 4.02
C MET A 66 7.63 -4.87 4.50
N GLU A 67 8.57 -3.97 4.80
CA GLU A 67 9.87 -4.29 5.37
C GLU A 67 9.73 -5.08 6.68
N TYR A 68 8.73 -4.76 7.50
CA TYR A 68 8.47 -5.50 8.74
C TYR A 68 8.09 -6.97 8.48
N GLN A 69 7.32 -7.24 7.42
CA GLN A 69 6.98 -8.61 7.05
C GLN A 69 8.21 -9.36 6.52
N LYS A 70 9.06 -8.66 5.75
CA LYS A 70 10.35 -9.19 5.29
C LYS A 70 11.23 -9.62 6.47
N ASP A 71 11.44 -8.72 7.42
CA ASP A 71 12.31 -8.97 8.58
C ASP A 71 11.78 -10.10 9.45
N ALA A 72 10.47 -10.17 9.68
CA ALA A 72 9.85 -11.27 10.41
C ALA A 72 10.13 -12.63 9.74
N LEU A 73 9.98 -12.72 8.42
CA LEU A 73 10.24 -13.96 7.66
C LEU A 73 11.72 -14.36 7.68
N LEU A 74 12.62 -13.40 7.52
CA LEU A 74 14.06 -13.64 7.55
C LEU A 74 14.53 -14.09 8.95
N ASN A 75 13.98 -13.51 10.01
CA ASN A 75 14.24 -13.94 11.38
C ASN A 75 13.74 -15.36 11.64
N GLU A 76 12.56 -15.73 11.13
CA GLU A 76 12.06 -17.10 11.25
C GLU A 76 12.99 -18.11 10.53
N LEU A 77 13.49 -17.77 9.34
CA LEU A 77 14.49 -18.59 8.63
C LEU A 77 15.77 -18.77 9.45
N LYS A 78 16.29 -17.67 10.01
CA LYS A 78 17.48 -17.70 10.86
C LYS A 78 17.28 -18.57 12.10
N ASN A 79 16.16 -18.37 12.81
CA ASN A 79 15.82 -19.15 14.00
C ASN A 79 15.71 -20.65 13.66
N ARG A 80 15.16 -21.01 12.49
CA ARG A 80 15.12 -22.41 12.06
C ARG A 80 16.50 -22.96 11.73
N ASP A 81 17.35 -22.18 11.06
CA ASP A 81 18.71 -22.63 10.75
C ASP A 81 19.53 -22.89 12.03
N GLU A 82 19.41 -22.01 13.04
CA GLU A 82 20.05 -22.17 14.35
C GLU A 82 19.52 -23.41 15.10
N ASN A 83 18.21 -23.64 15.07
CA ASN A 83 17.60 -24.83 15.66
C ASN A 83 18.10 -26.12 14.99
N LEU A 84 18.14 -26.16 13.66
CA LEU A 84 18.66 -27.32 12.92
C LEU A 84 20.14 -27.55 13.17
N TYR A 85 20.93 -26.47 13.29
CA TYR A 85 22.34 -26.58 13.65
C TYR A 85 22.52 -27.28 15.01
N SER A 86 21.71 -26.96 16.01
CA SER A 86 21.77 -27.64 17.31
C SER A 86 21.52 -29.16 17.20
N LEU A 87 20.62 -29.60 16.32
CA LEU A 87 20.35 -31.02 16.07
C LEU A 87 21.56 -31.74 15.46
N THR A 88 22.40 -31.04 14.69
CA THR A 88 23.63 -31.62 14.14
C THR A 88 24.69 -31.93 15.20
N LEU A 89 24.59 -31.32 16.39
CA LEU A 89 25.53 -31.51 17.49
C LEU A 89 25.13 -32.68 18.41
N LEU A 90 23.90 -33.19 18.31
CA LEU A 90 23.39 -34.25 19.20
C LEU A 90 23.95 -35.64 18.86
N SER A 91 24.10 -35.97 17.57
CA SER A 91 24.63 -37.26 17.10
C SER A 91 24.96 -37.23 15.60
N ASP A 92 25.81 -38.17 15.14
CA ASP A 92 26.06 -38.35 13.70
C ASP A 92 24.80 -38.74 12.92
N PHE A 93 23.87 -39.44 13.57
CA PHE A 93 22.59 -39.82 12.98
C PHE A 93 21.68 -38.61 12.73
N SER A 94 21.45 -37.78 13.75
CA SER A 94 20.67 -36.54 13.60
C SER A 94 21.32 -35.56 12.64
N LYS A 95 22.65 -35.48 12.63
CA LYS A 95 23.43 -34.71 11.63
C LYS A 95 23.14 -35.18 10.19
N THR A 96 23.17 -36.48 9.94
CA THR A 96 22.88 -37.05 8.61
C THR A 96 21.47 -36.68 8.13
N CYS A 97 20.48 -36.74 9.03
CA CYS A 97 19.11 -36.33 8.72
C CYS A 97 18.98 -34.84 8.37
N VAL A 98 19.63 -33.97 9.13
CA VAL A 98 19.64 -32.53 8.84
C VAL A 98 20.34 -32.23 7.51
N GLU A 99 21.52 -32.79 7.27
CA GLU A 99 22.28 -32.56 6.03
C GLU A 99 21.53 -33.04 4.78
N LYS A 100 20.73 -34.12 4.90
CA LYS A 100 19.90 -34.64 3.81
C LYS A 100 18.80 -33.67 3.37
N TYR A 101 18.13 -32.99 4.31
CA TYR A 101 16.93 -32.18 4.00
C TYR A 101 17.10 -30.67 4.12
N LYS A 102 18.14 -30.19 4.80
CA LYS A 102 18.47 -28.76 4.88
C LYS A 102 18.54 -28.06 3.51
N PRO A 103 19.07 -28.67 2.42
CA PRO A 103 19.05 -28.06 1.09
C PRO A 103 17.64 -27.77 0.53
N SER A 104 16.59 -28.40 1.07
CA SER A 104 15.19 -28.11 0.69
C SER A 104 14.63 -26.85 1.35
N MET A 105 15.31 -26.32 2.36
CA MET A 105 14.92 -25.06 2.99
C MET A 105 15.21 -23.87 2.07
N PRO A 106 14.37 -22.83 2.09
CA PRO A 106 14.65 -21.58 1.39
C PRO A 106 15.92 -20.91 1.91
N VAL A 107 16.69 -20.30 1.01
CA VAL A 107 17.85 -19.48 1.35
C VAL A 107 17.38 -18.06 1.67
N ALA A 108 17.82 -17.50 2.80
CA ALA A 108 17.43 -16.16 3.24
C ALA A 108 17.67 -15.06 2.20
N ALA A 109 18.79 -15.12 1.47
CA ALA A 109 19.08 -14.17 0.40
C ALA A 109 18.05 -14.21 -0.74
N ASP A 110 17.61 -15.41 -1.13
CA ASP A 110 16.61 -15.58 -2.20
C ASP A 110 15.23 -15.09 -1.77
N VAL A 111 14.87 -15.32 -0.50
CA VAL A 111 13.61 -14.84 0.08
C VAL A 111 13.62 -13.32 0.17
N LYS A 112 14.72 -12.73 0.66
CA LYS A 112 14.92 -11.28 0.68
C LYS A 112 14.75 -10.68 -0.71
N ASN A 113 15.46 -11.21 -1.69
CA ASN A 113 15.41 -10.72 -3.08
C ASN A 113 14.00 -10.83 -3.69
N GLN A 114 13.22 -11.85 -3.33
CA GLN A 114 11.84 -11.98 -3.80
C GLN A 114 10.91 -10.93 -3.19
N VAL A 115 11.03 -10.64 -1.89
CA VAL A 115 10.25 -9.59 -1.24
C VAL A 115 10.66 -8.21 -1.76
N ASP A 116 11.97 -7.94 -1.90
CA ASP A 116 12.48 -6.68 -2.44
C ASP A 116 11.95 -6.42 -3.86
N ARG A 117 11.86 -7.45 -4.71
CA ARG A 117 11.25 -7.32 -6.04
C ARG A 117 9.76 -6.92 -6.00
N CYS A 118 9.01 -7.43 -5.01
CA CYS A 118 7.62 -7.04 -4.82
C CYS A 118 7.53 -5.54 -4.46
N THR A 119 8.36 -5.07 -3.51
CA THR A 119 8.36 -3.67 -3.07
C THR A 119 8.87 -2.73 -4.16
N ASP A 120 9.95 -3.07 -4.86
CA ASP A 120 10.52 -2.27 -5.96
C ASP A 120 9.50 -2.03 -7.08
N THR A 121 8.72 -3.07 -7.40
CA THR A 121 7.65 -2.97 -8.40
C THR A 121 6.59 -1.95 -7.98
N ALA A 122 6.23 -1.91 -6.69
CA ALA A 122 5.28 -0.95 -6.15
C ALA A 122 5.88 0.47 -6.13
N HIS A 123 7.13 0.63 -5.70
CA HIS A 123 7.81 1.93 -5.73
C HIS A 123 7.81 2.56 -7.13
N TYR A 124 8.08 1.76 -8.17
CA TYR A 124 8.09 2.22 -9.55
C TYR A 124 6.73 2.75 -10.05
N LYS A 125 5.62 2.41 -9.37
CA LYS A 125 4.29 2.93 -9.72
C LYS A 125 4.03 4.35 -9.24
N THR A 126 4.79 4.83 -8.25
CA THR A 126 4.53 6.10 -7.54
C THR A 126 4.37 7.29 -8.49
N ASP A 127 5.31 7.48 -9.41
CA ASP A 127 5.26 8.64 -10.32
C ASP A 127 4.11 8.55 -11.33
N ASN A 128 3.79 7.34 -11.79
CA ASN A 128 2.65 7.12 -12.68
C ASN A 128 1.30 7.44 -12.00
N LEU A 129 1.20 7.23 -10.68
CA LEU A 129 -0.01 7.52 -9.92
C LEU A 129 -0.28 9.03 -9.82
N ILE A 130 0.76 9.88 -9.87
CA ILE A 130 0.61 11.34 -9.76
C ILE A 130 0.73 12.10 -11.07
N TYR A 131 1.29 11.50 -12.11
CA TYR A 131 1.59 12.15 -13.39
C TYR A 131 0.45 13.02 -13.95
N THR A 132 -0.79 12.50 -13.95
CA THR A 132 -1.93 13.26 -14.50
C THR A 132 -2.27 14.52 -13.69
N MET A 133 -2.01 14.50 -12.38
CA MET A 133 -2.16 15.65 -11.50
C MET A 133 -1.07 16.69 -11.74
N GLU A 134 0.18 16.25 -11.95
CA GLU A 134 1.29 17.15 -12.29
C GLU A 134 1.01 17.91 -13.60
N VAL A 135 0.48 17.21 -14.61
CA VAL A 135 0.07 17.83 -15.89
C VAL A 135 -1.03 18.87 -15.67
N THR A 136 -2.05 18.55 -14.87
CA THR A 136 -3.11 19.51 -14.52
C THR A 136 -2.54 20.73 -13.80
N ASN A 137 -1.65 20.54 -12.81
CA ASN A 137 -1.05 21.63 -12.06
C ASN A 137 -0.20 22.54 -12.96
N LYS A 138 0.65 21.94 -13.80
CA LYS A 138 1.47 22.68 -14.78
C LYS A 138 0.61 23.45 -15.78
N THR A 139 -0.50 22.88 -16.22
CA THR A 139 -1.45 23.56 -17.12
C THR A 139 -2.09 24.76 -16.43
N LEU A 140 -2.47 24.62 -15.17
CA LEU A 140 -3.05 25.69 -14.36
C LEU A 140 -2.03 26.81 -14.11
N GLN A 141 -0.82 26.46 -13.71
CA GLN A 141 0.28 27.41 -13.52
C GLN A 141 0.57 28.18 -14.82
N ASN A 142 0.67 27.49 -15.95
CA ASN A 142 0.89 28.13 -17.24
C ASN A 142 -0.26 29.09 -17.61
N HIS A 143 -1.51 28.77 -17.25
CA HIS A 143 -2.64 29.66 -17.46
C HIS A 143 -2.51 30.94 -16.63
N TYR A 144 -2.07 30.83 -15.36
CA TYR A 144 -1.82 32.00 -14.51
C TYR A 144 -0.66 32.85 -15.01
N ASP A 145 0.48 32.23 -15.29
CA ASP A 145 1.72 32.95 -15.59
C ASP A 145 1.70 33.60 -16.98
N ASN A 146 0.96 33.01 -17.94
CA ASN A 146 0.96 33.47 -19.33
C ASN A 146 -0.37 34.01 -19.79
N VAL A 147 -1.47 33.26 -19.62
CA VAL A 147 -2.77 33.67 -20.19
C VAL A 147 -3.35 34.85 -19.42
N PHE A 148 -3.41 34.74 -18.09
CA PHE A 148 -3.93 35.82 -17.24
C PHE A 148 -3.08 37.09 -17.36
N GLU A 149 -1.75 37.00 -17.29
CA GLU A 149 -0.87 38.17 -17.40
C GLU A 149 -0.93 38.87 -18.77
N LYS A 150 -1.12 38.09 -19.85
CA LYS A 150 -1.36 38.64 -21.18
C LYS A 150 -2.69 39.40 -21.25
N GLU A 151 -3.73 38.88 -20.60
CA GLU A 151 -5.03 39.55 -20.52
C GLU A 151 -4.97 40.85 -19.72
N VAL A 152 -4.26 40.86 -18.59
CA VAL A 152 -3.99 42.08 -17.80
C VAL A 152 -3.27 43.13 -18.66
N SER A 153 -2.21 42.72 -19.36
CA SER A 153 -1.42 43.60 -20.25
C SER A 153 -2.28 44.16 -21.39
N ARG A 154 -3.18 43.34 -21.95
CA ARG A 154 -4.13 43.75 -23.00
C ARG A 154 -5.14 44.77 -22.48
N CYS A 155 -5.69 44.58 -21.29
CA CYS A 155 -6.56 45.56 -20.65
C CYS A 155 -5.85 46.91 -20.46
N GLN A 156 -4.59 46.89 -20.03
CA GLN A 156 -3.79 48.10 -19.85
C GLN A 156 -3.55 48.84 -21.18
N SER A 157 -3.25 48.08 -22.24
CA SER A 157 -2.97 48.65 -23.57
C SER A 157 -4.20 49.26 -24.24
N ASN A 158 -5.36 48.61 -24.09
CA ASN A 158 -6.60 49.02 -24.78
C ASN A 158 -7.36 50.15 -24.10
N TYR A 159 -7.29 50.23 -22.76
CA TYR A 159 -8.11 51.18 -21.99
C TYR A 159 -7.28 52.25 -21.28
N GLY A 160 -5.97 52.04 -21.10
CA GLY A 160 -5.07 53.02 -20.47
C GLY A 160 -5.53 53.51 -19.09
N THR A 161 -4.78 54.43 -18.51
CA THR A 161 -5.12 55.04 -17.21
C THR A 161 -6.21 56.12 -17.31
N THR A 162 -6.57 56.54 -18.53
CA THR A 162 -7.54 57.62 -18.79
C THR A 162 -8.99 57.15 -18.91
N LYS A 163 -9.24 55.85 -19.14
CA LYS A 163 -10.59 55.25 -19.18
C LYS A 163 -10.78 54.25 -18.03
N THR A 164 -10.64 54.76 -16.80
CA THR A 164 -10.55 54.00 -15.55
C THR A 164 -11.69 52.98 -15.33
N ALA A 165 -12.94 53.32 -15.68
CA ALA A 165 -14.07 52.39 -15.54
C ALA A 165 -13.99 51.19 -16.50
N ASN A 166 -13.64 51.43 -17.77
CA ASN A 166 -13.49 50.37 -18.77
C ASN A 166 -12.28 49.48 -18.47
N TYR A 167 -11.20 50.08 -17.97
CA TYR A 167 -10.03 49.33 -17.52
C TYR A 167 -10.39 48.38 -16.35
N THR A 168 -11.08 48.89 -15.34
CA THR A 168 -11.52 48.09 -14.18
C THR A 168 -12.42 46.93 -14.60
N LEU A 169 -13.40 47.17 -15.49
CA LEU A 169 -14.29 46.13 -15.99
C LEU A 169 -13.53 45.05 -16.79
N CYS A 170 -12.53 45.46 -17.59
CA CYS A 170 -11.68 44.52 -18.33
C CYS A 170 -10.88 43.61 -17.38
N LEU A 171 -10.27 44.16 -16.33
CA LEU A 171 -9.54 43.38 -15.32
C LEU A 171 -10.46 42.42 -14.56
N ALA A 172 -11.67 42.87 -14.19
CA ALA A 172 -12.65 42.02 -13.54
C ALA A 172 -13.06 40.83 -14.42
N ASN A 173 -13.23 41.05 -15.73
CA ASN A 173 -13.50 39.99 -16.69
C ASN A 173 -12.32 39.01 -16.82
N ALA A 174 -11.08 39.50 -16.91
CA ALA A 174 -9.89 38.64 -16.95
C ALA A 174 -9.82 37.72 -15.73
N VAL A 175 -10.01 38.27 -14.52
CA VAL A 175 -10.10 37.50 -13.28
C VAL A 175 -11.26 36.50 -13.31
N SER A 176 -12.45 36.90 -13.77
CA SER A 176 -13.60 36.00 -13.83
C SER A 176 -13.35 34.79 -14.73
N VAL A 177 -12.73 34.99 -15.90
CA VAL A 177 -12.38 33.91 -16.83
C VAL A 177 -11.33 32.99 -16.21
N THR A 178 -10.29 33.54 -15.59
CA THR A 178 -9.24 32.74 -14.93
C THR A 178 -9.78 31.98 -13.72
N ASN A 179 -10.73 32.54 -12.98
CA ASN A 179 -11.40 31.84 -11.88
C ASN A 179 -12.27 30.67 -12.38
N ALA A 180 -12.97 30.84 -13.51
CA ALA A 180 -13.72 29.74 -14.12
C ALA A 180 -12.79 28.60 -14.58
N PHE A 181 -11.65 28.95 -15.19
CA PHE A 181 -10.61 27.96 -15.54
C PHE A 181 -10.07 27.24 -14.31
N THR A 182 -9.76 27.99 -13.24
CA THR A 182 -9.30 27.46 -11.95
C THR A 182 -10.30 26.44 -11.38
N GLN A 183 -11.58 26.77 -11.37
CA GLN A 183 -12.63 25.88 -10.84
C GLN A 183 -12.71 24.57 -11.63
N SER A 184 -12.61 24.65 -12.96
CA SER A 184 -12.55 23.45 -13.81
C SER A 184 -11.33 22.59 -13.52
N SER A 185 -10.14 23.20 -13.44
CA SER A 185 -8.91 22.50 -13.08
C SER A 185 -8.97 21.87 -11.69
N GLN A 186 -9.63 22.51 -10.72
CA GLN A 186 -9.83 21.97 -9.37
C GLN A 186 -10.70 20.71 -9.36
N GLN A 187 -11.77 20.70 -10.14
CA GLN A 187 -12.62 19.51 -10.28
C GLN A 187 -11.83 18.37 -10.93
N GLN A 188 -11.08 18.67 -11.99
CA GLN A 188 -10.22 17.69 -12.66
C GLN A 188 -9.16 17.12 -11.71
N PHE A 189 -8.42 17.98 -11.02
CA PHE A 189 -7.40 17.58 -10.05
C PHE A 189 -8.00 16.71 -8.94
N SER A 190 -9.14 17.10 -8.38
CA SER A 190 -9.81 16.35 -7.31
C SER A 190 -10.22 14.93 -7.76
N ASN A 191 -10.70 14.80 -9.00
CA ASN A 191 -11.05 13.50 -9.59
C ASN A 191 -9.80 12.64 -9.84
N GLN A 192 -8.72 13.24 -10.34
CA GLN A 192 -7.44 12.56 -10.54
C GLN A 192 -6.85 12.07 -9.21
N LEU A 193 -6.86 12.91 -8.17
CA LEU A 193 -6.41 12.55 -6.81
C LEU A 193 -7.23 11.39 -6.24
N LYS A 194 -8.56 11.44 -6.37
CA LYS A 194 -9.43 10.33 -5.94
C LYS A 194 -9.09 9.02 -6.68
N ASN A 195 -8.84 9.10 -7.98
CA ASN A 195 -8.44 7.95 -8.77
C ASN A 195 -7.07 7.43 -8.35
N ALA A 196 -6.10 8.31 -8.09
CA ALA A 196 -4.79 7.94 -7.57
C ALA A 196 -4.90 7.19 -6.23
N TYR A 197 -5.74 7.64 -5.30
CA TYR A 197 -6.03 6.92 -4.06
C TYR A 197 -6.63 5.53 -4.30
N ASN A 198 -7.57 5.40 -5.23
CA ASN A 198 -8.18 4.10 -5.54
C ASN A 198 -7.18 3.13 -6.18
N THR A 199 -6.44 3.60 -7.20
CA THR A 199 -5.41 2.80 -7.87
C THR A 199 -4.29 2.44 -6.91
N GLY A 200 -3.79 3.41 -6.13
CA GLY A 200 -2.77 3.17 -5.12
C GLY A 200 -3.21 2.13 -4.08
N ARG A 201 -4.49 2.09 -3.68
CA ARG A 201 -5.01 1.02 -2.82
C ARG A 201 -4.97 -0.36 -3.49
N LEU A 202 -5.28 -0.45 -4.79
CA LEU A 202 -5.18 -1.69 -5.53
C LEU A 202 -3.73 -2.15 -5.66
N GLU A 203 -2.79 -1.24 -5.96
CA GLU A 203 -1.37 -1.56 -6.04
C GLU A 203 -0.81 -2.06 -4.70
N ILE A 204 -1.21 -1.44 -3.57
CA ILE A 204 -0.81 -1.97 -2.24
C ILE A 204 -1.42 -3.35 -1.97
N LYS A 205 -2.64 -3.63 -2.45
CA LYS A 205 -3.22 -4.97 -2.34
C LYS A 205 -2.40 -5.99 -3.15
N THR A 206 -2.03 -5.65 -4.38
CA THR A 206 -1.16 -6.48 -5.23
C THR A 206 0.20 -6.73 -4.57
N LEU A 207 0.78 -5.70 -3.94
CA LEU A 207 2.01 -5.82 -3.15
C LEU A 207 1.85 -6.84 -2.01
N HIS A 208 0.79 -6.72 -1.22
CA HIS A 208 0.50 -7.70 -0.16
C HIS A 208 0.33 -9.12 -0.70
N GLU A 209 -0.39 -9.29 -1.83
CA GLU A 209 -0.56 -10.59 -2.47
C GLU A 209 0.80 -11.17 -2.93
N CYS A 210 1.68 -10.35 -3.50
CA CYS A 210 3.04 -10.74 -3.88
C CYS A 210 3.87 -11.21 -2.67
N VAL A 211 3.93 -10.40 -1.61
CA VAL A 211 4.67 -10.71 -0.38
C VAL A 211 4.10 -11.95 0.31
N PHE A 212 2.77 -12.11 0.31
CA PHE A 212 2.10 -13.27 0.88
C PHE A 212 2.46 -14.58 0.15
N VAL A 213 2.56 -14.56 -1.18
CA VAL A 213 3.02 -15.73 -1.95
C VAL A 213 4.43 -16.14 -1.54
N VAL A 214 5.35 -15.16 -1.37
CA VAL A 214 6.71 -15.43 -0.91
C VAL A 214 6.71 -16.03 0.50
N HIS A 215 5.93 -15.45 1.42
CA HIS A 215 5.74 -15.97 2.78
C HIS A 215 5.25 -17.42 2.78
N ASN A 216 4.14 -17.67 2.10
CA ASN A 216 3.50 -18.98 2.10
C ASN A 216 4.41 -20.06 1.50
N ASN A 217 5.09 -19.75 0.40
CA ASN A 217 6.06 -20.66 -0.21
C ASN A 217 7.24 -20.94 0.72
N THR A 218 7.74 -19.90 1.40
CA THR A 218 8.86 -20.02 2.33
C THR A 218 8.49 -20.91 3.52
N LEU A 219 7.40 -20.59 4.19
CA LEU A 219 6.92 -21.35 5.36
C LEU A 219 6.55 -22.80 5.00
N THR A 220 5.94 -23.02 3.82
CA THR A 220 5.61 -24.37 3.35
C THR A 220 6.88 -25.20 3.16
N LYS A 221 7.89 -24.67 2.47
CA LYS A 221 9.18 -25.38 2.26
C LYS A 221 9.92 -25.63 3.58
N MET A 222 9.91 -24.66 4.49
CA MET A 222 10.48 -24.82 5.83
C MET A 222 9.77 -25.94 6.61
N SER A 223 8.43 -25.94 6.61
CA SER A 223 7.62 -26.96 7.28
C SER A 223 7.86 -28.36 6.70
N GLN A 224 7.94 -28.48 5.38
CA GLN A 224 8.27 -29.74 4.70
C GLN A 224 9.65 -30.23 5.09
N ALA A 225 10.68 -29.38 5.01
CA ALA A 225 12.05 -29.74 5.41
C ALA A 225 12.11 -30.19 6.87
N ASN A 226 11.48 -29.45 7.79
CA ASN A 226 11.41 -29.83 9.20
C ASN A 226 10.70 -31.16 9.42
N THR A 227 9.59 -31.39 8.73
CA THR A 227 8.84 -32.66 8.82
C THR A 227 9.70 -33.83 8.33
N HIS A 228 10.46 -33.65 7.25
CA HIS A 228 11.36 -34.69 6.76
C HIS A 228 12.53 -34.94 7.71
N ILE A 229 13.12 -33.90 8.29
CA ILE A 229 14.18 -34.03 9.30
C ILE A 229 13.66 -34.79 10.52
N ASP A 230 12.49 -34.39 11.03
CA ASP A 230 11.86 -35.03 12.20
C ASP A 230 11.53 -36.50 11.93
N ARG A 231 10.93 -36.79 10.77
CA ARG A 231 10.68 -38.17 10.35
C ARG A 231 11.96 -38.98 10.23
N CYS A 232 13.03 -38.40 9.70
CA CYS A 232 14.33 -39.05 9.62
C CYS A 232 14.90 -39.37 11.00
N ILE A 233 14.87 -38.42 11.93
CA ILE A 233 15.35 -38.61 13.30
C ILE A 233 14.55 -39.71 14.03
N HIS A 234 13.27 -39.87 13.71
CA HIS A 234 12.43 -40.93 14.27
C HIS A 234 12.48 -42.25 13.47
N GLY A 235 13.35 -42.37 12.47
CA GLY A 235 13.48 -43.58 11.65
C GLY A 235 12.29 -43.85 10.70
N MET A 236 11.46 -42.83 10.44
CA MET A 236 10.25 -42.90 9.59
C MET A 236 10.50 -42.51 8.12
N ASP A 237 11.75 -42.27 7.75
CA ASP A 237 12.19 -41.86 6.41
C ASP A 237 12.46 -43.04 5.47
N ASP A 238 13.11 -44.07 6.02
CA ASP A 238 13.48 -45.32 5.33
C ASP A 238 12.71 -46.46 5.97
N CYS A 239 11.39 -46.39 5.87
CA CYS A 239 10.56 -47.45 6.40
C CYS A 239 10.48 -48.62 5.41
N ALA A 240 11.61 -49.31 5.18
CA ALA A 240 11.60 -50.65 4.59
C ALA A 240 10.72 -51.61 5.40
N GLN A 241 10.51 -51.31 6.70
CA GLN A 241 9.60 -52.02 7.61
C GLN A 241 8.14 -51.53 7.58
N CYS A 242 7.80 -50.43 6.91
CA CYS A 242 6.40 -49.99 6.74
C CYS A 242 5.66 -50.85 5.71
N SER A 243 6.39 -51.69 4.97
CA SER A 243 5.83 -52.85 4.27
C SER A 243 5.19 -53.89 5.20
N LYS A 244 5.16 -53.66 6.52
CA LYS A 244 4.46 -54.50 7.51
C LYS A 244 3.49 -53.75 8.43
N HIS A 245 3.36 -52.43 8.28
CA HIS A 245 2.41 -51.60 9.04
C HIS A 245 1.30 -51.02 8.16
N PHE A 246 0.91 -51.75 7.11
CA PHE A 246 -0.45 -51.65 6.61
C PHE A 246 -1.31 -52.62 7.40
N CYS A 247 -2.48 -52.17 7.83
CA CYS A 247 -3.48 -53.03 8.43
C CYS A 247 -3.89 -54.09 7.40
N ARG A 248 -3.37 -55.31 7.52
CA ARG A 248 -3.65 -56.34 6.52
C ARG A 248 -5.12 -56.76 6.58
N ASN A 249 -5.67 -56.70 7.79
CA ASN A 249 -7.08 -56.93 8.10
C ASN A 249 -7.66 -55.68 8.77
N VAL A 250 -8.55 -54.99 8.07
CA VAL A 250 -9.30 -53.84 8.59
C VAL A 250 -10.71 -54.30 8.94
N TYR A 251 -11.07 -54.19 10.22
CA TYR A 251 -12.47 -54.31 10.62
C TYR A 251 -13.18 -52.99 10.34
N ASN A 252 -14.17 -53.02 9.45
CA ASN A 252 -14.95 -51.84 9.10
C ASN A 252 -16.22 -51.79 9.96
N MET A 253 -16.31 -50.77 10.82
CA MET A 253 -17.52 -50.50 11.58
C MET A 253 -18.40 -49.53 10.80
N ALA A 254 -19.65 -49.91 10.55
CA ALA A 254 -20.62 -49.06 9.86
C ALA A 254 -21.08 -47.90 10.77
N ALA A 255 -21.40 -46.75 10.16
CA ALA A 255 -21.98 -45.60 10.86
C ALA A 255 -23.18 -45.97 11.74
N SER A 256 -24.01 -46.90 11.28
CA SER A 256 -25.19 -47.40 12.01
C SER A 256 -24.86 -48.08 13.34
N SER A 257 -23.61 -48.50 13.54
CA SER A 257 -23.13 -49.13 14.79
C SER A 257 -22.57 -48.12 15.78
N ILE A 258 -22.55 -46.83 15.42
CA ILE A 258 -22.04 -45.73 16.23
C ILE A 258 -23.23 -44.90 16.68
N ASP A 259 -23.57 -44.98 17.97
CA ASP A 259 -24.60 -44.11 18.57
C ASP A 259 -23.98 -42.77 18.97
N PRO A 260 -24.31 -41.65 18.29
CA PRO A 260 -23.72 -40.34 18.58
C PRO A 260 -24.14 -39.77 19.93
N ASN A 261 -25.18 -40.32 20.58
CA ASN A 261 -25.64 -39.87 21.90
C ASN A 261 -25.05 -40.70 23.04
N SER A 262 -24.30 -41.75 22.72
CA SER A 262 -23.64 -42.61 23.71
C SER A 262 -22.16 -42.23 23.84
N PRO A 263 -21.64 -42.02 25.06
CA PRO A 263 -20.20 -41.78 25.29
C PRO A 263 -19.35 -43.05 25.14
N THR A 264 -19.98 -44.21 24.91
CA THR A 264 -19.32 -45.52 24.77
C THR A 264 -19.75 -46.22 23.49
N MET A 265 -18.83 -46.95 22.86
CA MET A 265 -19.06 -47.68 21.62
C MET A 265 -18.75 -49.16 21.80
N TYR A 266 -19.47 -50.01 21.06
CA TYR A 266 -19.20 -51.46 21.04
C TYR A 266 -17.78 -51.75 20.57
N ASN A 267 -17.04 -52.61 21.29
CA ASN A 267 -15.70 -53.03 20.91
C ASN A 267 -15.77 -54.32 20.05
N PRO A 268 -15.51 -54.25 18.74
CA PRO A 268 -15.63 -55.40 17.85
C PRO A 268 -14.55 -56.48 18.08
N PHE A 269 -13.53 -56.19 18.88
CA PHE A 269 -12.44 -57.12 19.18
C PHE A 269 -12.57 -57.80 20.54
N GLN A 270 -13.63 -57.50 21.29
CA GLN A 270 -13.84 -58.09 22.61
C GLN A 270 -14.13 -59.59 22.48
N GLY A 271 -13.26 -60.44 23.03
CA GLY A 271 -13.44 -61.90 23.07
C GLY A 271 -12.90 -62.66 21.84
N GLN A 272 -12.22 -62.00 20.91
CA GLN A 272 -11.54 -62.67 19.78
C GLN A 272 -10.12 -63.10 20.18
N SER A 273 -9.71 -64.30 19.75
CA SER A 273 -8.36 -64.83 19.99
C SER A 273 -7.31 -64.20 19.07
N GLU A 274 -7.73 -63.65 17.93
CA GLU A 274 -6.90 -62.86 17.03
C GLU A 274 -7.63 -61.53 16.80
N THR A 275 -7.02 -60.43 17.26
CA THR A 275 -7.55 -59.08 16.98
C THR A 275 -7.17 -58.70 15.56
N GLY A 276 -8.13 -58.26 14.74
CA GLY A 276 -7.81 -57.57 13.49
C GLY A 276 -6.85 -56.41 13.79
N GLU A 277 -5.85 -56.21 12.92
CA GLU A 277 -4.76 -55.27 13.20
C GLU A 277 -5.25 -53.83 13.30
N CYS A 278 -6.38 -53.49 12.66
CA CYS A 278 -6.96 -52.15 12.71
C CYS A 278 -8.49 -52.10 12.65
N LEU A 279 -9.05 -51.06 13.26
CA LEU A 279 -10.44 -50.65 13.19
C LEU A 279 -10.58 -49.42 12.31
N MET A 280 -11.51 -49.44 11.36
CA MET A 280 -11.93 -48.27 10.59
C MET A 280 -13.37 -47.92 10.96
N LEU A 281 -13.61 -46.66 11.33
CA LEU A 281 -14.94 -46.13 11.60
C LEU A 281 -15.45 -45.41 10.36
N ASN A 282 -16.45 -45.99 9.70
CA ASN A 282 -17.06 -45.38 8.52
C ASN A 282 -18.15 -44.42 8.98
N ILE A 283 -17.77 -43.18 9.26
CA ILE A 283 -18.66 -42.09 9.69
C ILE A 283 -19.02 -41.27 8.43
N TYR A 284 -20.10 -41.65 7.75
CA TYR A 284 -20.68 -40.91 6.63
C TYR A 284 -22.07 -40.40 6.99
#